data_AF-A0A6P2JQ75-F1
#
_entry.id   AF-A0A6P2JQ75-F1
#
_cell.length_a   1.000
_cell.length_b   1.000
_cell.length_c   1.000
_cell.angle_alpha   90.00
_cell.angle_beta   90.00
_cell.angle_gamma   90.00
#
_symmetry.space_group_name_H-M   'P 1'
#
loop_
_entity.id
_entity.type
_entity.pdbx_description
1 polymer ?
#
loop_
_entity_poly.entity_id
_entity_poly.type
_entity_poly.pdbx_seq_one_letter_code
_entity_poly.pdbx_strand_id
1 'polypeptide(L)' 'MTDRLASRVVKQHCTLGALVNLLIGSGFTLTHRDERGPTQAQVDALPALDEERDRPMMALVAAQR' A
#
# COMPACT_ATOMS: atom_id res chain seq x y z
N MET A 1 -2.06 -14.35 -12.11
CA MET A 1 -2.12 -13.36 -11.01
C MET A 1 -1.71 -14.12 -9.75
N THR A 2 -0.46 -13.96 -9.31
CA THR A 2 0.17 -14.88 -8.34
C THR A 2 -0.17 -14.44 -6.92
N ASP A 3 -0.92 -15.26 -6.20
CA ASP A 3 -1.25 -15.02 -4.79
C ASP A 3 -0.03 -15.29 -3.91
N ARG A 4 0.44 -14.26 -3.19
CA ARG A 4 1.45 -14.42 -2.14
C ARG A 4 0.87 -13.90 -0.82
N LEU A 5 0.03 -14.71 -0.17
CA LEU A 5 -0.14 -14.82 1.29
C LEU A 5 -1.05 -16.03 1.58
N ALA A 6 -0.47 -17.23 1.64
CA ALA A 6 -1.09 -18.51 2.02
C ALA A 6 -2.37 -18.93 1.24
N SER A 7 -2.44 -20.20 0.84
CA SER A 7 -3.48 -20.75 -0.06
C SER A 7 -4.94 -20.69 0.42
N ARG A 8 -5.24 -20.08 1.57
CA ARG A 8 -6.58 -20.02 2.19
C ARG A 8 -7.14 -18.59 2.32
N VAL A 9 -6.43 -17.57 1.84
CA VAL A 9 -6.88 -16.17 1.91
C VAL A 9 -7.26 -15.69 0.51
N VAL A 10 -8.41 -15.03 0.40
CA VAL A 10 -8.81 -14.34 -0.84
C VAL A 10 -8.50 -12.86 -0.67
N LYS A 11 -7.52 -12.36 -1.43
CA LYS A 11 -7.23 -10.93 -1.50
C LYS A 11 -8.22 -10.25 -2.44
N GLN A 12 -8.90 -9.22 -1.97
CA GLN A 12 -9.70 -8.36 -2.83
C GLN A 12 -8.81 -7.30 -3.45
N HIS A 13 -8.59 -7.43 -4.76
CA HIS A 13 -7.87 -6.42 -5.51
C HIS A 13 -8.79 -5.23 -5.79
N CYS A 14 -8.37 -4.04 -5.38
CA CYS A 14 -8.97 -2.78 -5.81
C CYS A 14 -7.86 -1.79 -6.17
N THR A 15 -8.18 -0.80 -6.99
CA THR A 15 -7.26 0.31 -7.27
C THR A 15 -7.23 1.24 -6.07
N LEU A 16 -6.12 1.97 -5.88
CA LEU A 16 -6.07 2.97 -4.81
C LEU A 16 -7.16 4.05 -4.99
N GLY A 17 -7.43 4.44 -6.24
CA GLY A 17 -8.51 5.39 -6.53
C GLY A 17 -9.88 4.90 -6.04
N ALA A 18 -10.16 3.60 -6.16
CA ALA A 18 -11.40 3.01 -5.64
C ALA A 18 -11.46 3.10 -4.11
N LEU A 19 -10.36 2.80 -3.40
CA LEU A 19 -10.29 2.92 -1.94
C LEU A 19 -10.46 4.37 -1.48
N VAL A 20 -9.77 5.31 -2.14
CA VAL A 20 -9.85 6.76 -1.86
C VAL A 20 -11.27 7.29 -2.05
N ASN A 21 -11.89 6.96 -3.17
CA ASN A 21 -13.26 7.41 -3.47
C ASN A 21 -14.27 6.82 -2.47
N LEU A 22 -14.08 5.57 -2.03
CA LEU A 22 -14.90 4.96 -1.00
C LEU A 22 -14.79 5.69 0.35
N LEU A 23 -13.58 6.08 0.76
CA LEU A 23 -13.37 6.84 2.00
C LEU A 23 -14.04 8.22 1.93
N ILE A 24 -13.88 8.94 0.82
CA ILE A 24 -14.52 10.24 0.61
C ILE A 24 -16.05 10.09 0.60
N GLY A 25 -16.57 9.12 -0.14
CA GLY A 25 -18.01 8.86 -0.25
C GLY A 25 -18.66 8.41 1.08
N SER A 26 -17.87 7.87 2.00
CA SER A 26 -18.32 7.51 3.35
C SER A 26 -18.17 8.65 4.37
N GLY A 27 -17.77 9.85 3.93
CA GLY A 27 -17.71 11.06 4.75
C GLY A 27 -16.37 11.29 5.45
N PHE A 28 -15.32 10.54 5.11
CA PHE A 28 -13.99 10.82 5.63
C PHE A 28 -13.28 11.90 4.83
N THR A 29 -12.51 12.73 5.52
CA THR A 29 -11.53 13.65 4.92
C THR A 29 -10.15 12.98 4.93
N LEU A 30 -9.56 12.82 3.76
CA LEU A 30 -8.19 12.28 3.63
C LEU A 30 -7.17 13.28 4.17
N THR A 31 -6.24 12.81 5.01
CA THR A 31 -5.19 13.64 5.63
C THR A 31 -3.79 13.27 5.17
N HIS A 32 -3.56 12.01 4.79
CA HIS A 32 -2.26 11.56 4.29
C HIS A 32 -2.42 10.36 3.35
N ARG A 33 -1.56 10.29 2.33
CA ARG A 33 -1.38 9.12 1.47
C ARG A 33 0.10 8.87 1.35
N ASP A 34 0.50 7.61 1.50
CA ASP A 34 1.88 7.20 1.37
C ASP A 34 2.01 5.88 0.59
N GLU A 35 2.86 5.90 -0.42
CA GLU A 35 3.25 4.72 -1.23
C GLU A 35 4.77 4.57 -1.27
N ARG A 36 5.49 5.22 -0.34
CA ARG A 36 6.95 5.24 -0.36
C ARG A 36 7.52 3.84 -0.19
N GLY A 37 8.48 3.52 -1.06
CA GLY A 37 9.36 2.37 -0.92
C GLY A 37 10.39 2.55 0.21
N PRO A 38 11.23 1.53 0.44
CA PRO A 38 12.22 1.52 1.51
C PRO A 38 13.26 2.64 1.33
N THR A 39 13.69 3.19 2.45
CA THR A 39 14.78 4.19 2.50
C THR A 39 16.13 3.55 2.20
N GLN A 40 17.11 4.36 1.79
CA GLN A 40 18.46 3.86 1.49
C GLN A 40 19.07 3.09 2.68
N ALA A 41 18.92 3.60 3.91
CA ALA A 41 19.40 2.91 5.11
C ALA A 41 18.72 1.54 5.34
N GLN A 42 17.46 1.37 4.93
CA GLN A 42 16.76 0.08 5.00
C GLN A 42 17.24 -0.87 3.91
N VAL A 43 17.54 -0.37 2.71
CA VAL A 43 18.15 -1.16 1.63
C VAL A 43 19.56 -1.59 2.00
N ASP A 44 20.36 -0.71 2.61
CA ASP A 44 21.71 -1.03 3.07
C ASP A 44 21.69 -2.13 4.15
N ALA A 45 20.66 -2.13 5.01
CA ALA A 45 20.45 -3.16 6.02
C ALA A 45 19.87 -4.47 5.46
N LEU A 46 19.05 -4.40 4.42
CA LEU A 46 18.46 -5.55 3.73
C LEU A 46 18.39 -5.29 2.22
N PRO A 47 19.43 -5.68 1.45
CA PRO A 47 19.53 -5.37 0.02
C PRO A 47 18.38 -5.91 -0.83
N ALA A 48 17.70 -6.96 -0.38
CA ALA A 48 16.51 -7.50 -1.03
C ALA A 48 15.33 -6.52 -1.08
N LEU A 49 15.36 -5.44 -0.28
CA LEU A 49 14.35 -4.39 -0.29
C LEU A 49 14.48 -3.42 -1.47
N ASP A 50 15.59 -3.43 -2.24
CA ASP A 50 15.76 -2.50 -3.35
C ASP A 50 14.68 -2.68 -4.44
N GLU A 51 14.23 -3.92 -4.69
CA GLU A 51 13.14 -4.23 -5.64
C GLU A 51 11.81 -3.54 -5.26
N GLU A 52 11.57 -3.32 -3.97
CA GLU A 52 10.36 -2.70 -3.43
C GLU A 52 10.29 -1.18 -3.69
N ARG A 53 11.38 -0.58 -4.19
CA ARG A 53 11.39 0.82 -4.63
C ARG A 53 10.69 1.01 -5.97
N ASP A 54 10.77 -0.01 -6.84
CA ASP A 54 10.15 0.03 -8.17
C ASP A 54 8.68 -0.42 -8.14
N ARG A 55 8.31 -1.23 -7.14
CA ARG A 55 6.95 -1.78 -6.99
C ARG A 55 6.52 -1.75 -5.52
N PRO A 56 5.84 -0.68 -5.08
CA PRO A 56 5.44 -0.56 -3.69
C PRO A 56 4.49 -1.69 -3.30
N MET A 57 4.91 -2.51 -2.32
CA MET A 57 4.10 -3.59 -1.76
C MET A 57 2.85 -3.09 -1.02
N MET A 58 2.86 -1.86 -0.51
CA MET A 58 1.82 -1.33 0.38
C MET A 58 1.43 0.10 0.01
N ALA A 59 0.15 0.41 0.20
CA ALA A 59 -0.38 1.77 0.19
C ALA A 59 -0.95 2.09 1.58
N LEU A 60 -0.51 3.20 2.17
CA LEU A 60 -0.96 3.68 3.47
C LEU A 60 -1.83 4.93 3.26
N VAL A 61 -2.95 5.00 3.97
CA VAL A 61 -3.89 6.12 3.92
C VAL A 61 -4.29 6.50 5.34
N ALA A 62 -4.19 7.79 5.66
CA ALA A 62 -4.76 8.37 6.87
C ALA A 62 -5.97 9.23 6.52
N ALA A 63 -7.03 9.11 7.31
CA ALA A 63 -8.27 9.85 7.14
C ALA A 63 -8.88 10.20 8.50
N GLN A 64 -9.61 11.30 8.54
CA GLN A 64 -10.36 11.77 9.71
C GLN A 64 -11.85 11.84 9.38
N ARG A 65 -12.71 11.70 10.38
CA ARG A 65 -14.16 11.83 10.24
C ARG A 65 -14.65 13.03 11.02
#